data_AF-A0A5R2MX34-F1
#
_entry.id   AF-A0A5R2MX34-F1
#
_cell.length_a   1.000
_cell.length_b   1.000
_cell.length_c   1.000
_cell.angle_alpha   90.00
_cell.angle_beta   90.00
_cell.angle_gamma   90.00
#
_symmetry.space_group_name_H-M   'P 1'
#
loop_
_entity.id
_entity.type
_entity.pdbx_description
1 polymer ?
#
loop_
_entity_poly.entity_id
_entity_poly.type
_entity_poly.pdbx_seq_one_letter_code
_entity_poly.pdbx_strand_id
1 'polypeptide(L)' 'RSAAAAAGFSVTAERPRGAFAVEFFAAMRARLAAAQAEGRKPSPGLGLVMGEDARTKMANLIAALEGGILAPVELLLRLG' A
#
# COMPACT_ATOMS: atom_id res chain seq x y z
N ARG A 1 -9.44 11.84 9.91
CA ARG A 1 -10.65 11.71 10.78
C ARG A 1 -11.62 12.88 10.61
N SER A 2 -11.18 14.14 10.69
CA SER A 2 -12.07 15.32 10.63
C SER A 2 -12.97 15.38 9.39
N ALA A 3 -12.47 14.99 8.22
CA ALA A 3 -13.28 14.92 6.99
C ALA A 3 -14.45 13.92 7.10
N ALA A 4 -14.22 12.76 7.74
CA ALA A 4 -15.28 11.77 7.96
C ALA A 4 -16.35 12.31 8.93
N ALA A 5 -15.92 12.96 10.01
CA ALA A 5 -16.82 13.59 10.96
C ALA A 5 -17.65 14.72 10.32
N ALA A 6 -17.03 15.58 9.51
CA ALA A 6 -17.73 16.63 8.76
C ALA A 6 -18.75 16.07 7.76
N ALA A 7 -18.54 14.85 7.28
CA ALA A 7 -19.46 14.12 6.42
C ALA A 7 -20.51 13.28 7.18
N GLY A 8 -20.61 13.41 8.51
CA GLY A 8 -21.62 12.71 9.32
C GLY A 8 -21.24 11.29 9.75
N PHE A 9 -20.00 10.86 9.54
CA PHE A 9 -19.52 9.54 9.97
C PHE A 9 -18.89 9.58 11.36
N SER A 10 -19.18 8.55 12.15
CA SER A 10 -18.45 8.20 13.37
C SER A 10 -17.36 7.17 13.07
N VAL A 11 -16.19 7.30 13.70
CA VAL A 11 -15.11 6.30 13.62
C VAL A 11 -15.41 5.19 14.62
N THR A 12 -15.65 3.97 14.15
CA THR A 12 -15.92 2.81 15.01
C THR A 12 -14.68 2.00 15.31
N ALA A 13 -13.68 2.03 14.42
CA ALA A 13 -12.35 1.47 14.67
C ALA A 13 -11.30 2.21 13.86
N GLU A 14 -10.09 2.25 14.40
CA GLU A 14 -8.88 2.62 13.68
C GLU A 14 -7.85 1.51 13.87
N ARG A 15 -7.28 1.02 12.76
CA ARG A 15 -6.31 -0.07 12.80
C ARG A 15 -5.04 0.33 12.05
N PRO A 16 -3.87 0.30 12.70
CA PRO A 16 -2.61 0.46 12.00
C PRO A 16 -2.39 -0.72 11.05
N ARG A 17 -1.99 -0.41 9.81
CA ARG A 17 -1.72 -1.40 8.75
C ARG A 17 -0.26 -1.36 8.28
N GLY A 18 0.62 -0.65 9.01
CA GLY A 18 2.04 -0.50 8.67
C GLY A 18 2.77 -1.83 8.53
N ALA A 19 2.74 -2.67 9.57
CA ALA A 19 3.39 -3.99 9.53
C ALA A 19 2.88 -4.85 8.37
N PHE A 20 1.55 -4.90 8.19
CA PHE A 20 0.92 -5.57 7.06
C PHE A 20 1.42 -5.04 5.71
N ALA A 21 1.54 -3.72 5.54
CA ALA A 21 1.99 -3.13 4.29
C ALA A 21 3.45 -3.50 3.99
N VAL A 22 4.33 -3.47 4.99
CA VAL A 22 5.73 -3.88 4.85
C VAL A 22 5.83 -5.33 4.39
N GLU A 23 5.14 -6.25 5.07
CA GLU A 23 5.10 -7.66 4.71
C GLU A 23 4.54 -7.90 3.30
N PHE A 24 3.43 -7.23 2.97
CA PHE A 24 2.79 -7.32 1.66
C PHE A 24 3.75 -6.91 0.54
N PHE A 25 4.43 -5.77 0.68
CA PHE A 25 5.36 -5.30 -0.34
C PHE A 25 6.64 -6.13 -0.40
N ALA A 26 7.11 -6.69 0.71
CA ALA A 26 8.22 -7.65 0.72
C ALA A 26 7.87 -8.92 -0.09
N ALA A 27 6.70 -9.51 0.17
CA ALA A 27 6.21 -10.69 -0.55
C ALA A 27 6.03 -10.42 -2.05
N MET A 28 5.51 -9.23 -2.40
CA MET A 28 5.36 -8.81 -3.80
C MET A 28 6.73 -8.73 -4.51
N ARG A 29 7.76 -8.13 -3.89
CA ARG A 29 9.11 -8.07 -4.46
C ARG A 29 9.69 -9.46 -4.69
N ALA A 30 9.55 -10.36 -3.71
CA ALA A 30 10.01 -11.74 -3.84
C ALA A 30 9.36 -12.46 -5.03
N ARG A 31 8.04 -12.31 -5.20
CA ARG A 31 7.31 -12.88 -6.34
C ARG A 31 7.77 -12.31 -7.69
N LEU A 32 8.01 -10.99 -7.76
CA LEU A 32 8.50 -10.35 -8.98
C LEU A 32 9.91 -10.84 -9.34
N ALA A 33 10.80 -10.96 -8.36
CA ALA A 33 12.15 -11.49 -8.56
C ALA A 33 12.12 -12.94 -9.05
N ALA A 34 11.28 -13.80 -8.46
CA ALA A 34 11.11 -15.19 -8.89
C ALA A 34 10.57 -15.28 -10.33
N ALA A 35 9.53 -14.52 -10.66
CA ALA A 35 8.99 -14.49 -12.02
C ALA A 35 10.03 -14.03 -13.06
N GLN A 36 10.84 -13.03 -12.72
CA GLN A 36 11.94 -12.56 -13.57
C GLN A 36 13.01 -13.63 -13.79
N ALA A 37 13.38 -14.38 -12.75
CA ALA A 37 14.35 -15.48 -12.84
C ALA A 37 13.83 -16.61 -13.75
N GLU A 38 12.51 -16.84 -13.77
CA GLU A 38 11.84 -17.80 -14.65
C GLU A 38 11.55 -17.26 -16.07
N GLY A 39 11.99 -16.03 -16.38
CA GLY A 39 11.73 -15.38 -17.67
C GLY A 39 10.25 -15.01 -17.91
N ARG A 40 9.42 -15.04 -16.87
CA ARG A 40 7.99 -14.67 -16.94
C ARG A 40 7.83 -13.16 -16.86
N LYS A 41 7.00 -12.60 -17.74
CA LYS A 41 6.68 -11.16 -17.71
C LYS A 41 5.98 -10.82 -16.38
N PRO A 42 6.34 -9.69 -15.75
CA PRO A 42 5.65 -9.20 -14.56
C PRO A 42 4.15 -9.01 -14.82
N SER A 43 3.32 -9.19 -13.78
CA SER A 43 1.89 -8.91 -13.89
C SER A 43 1.67 -7.44 -14.29
N PRO A 44 0.78 -7.16 -15.28
CA PRO A 44 0.59 -5.80 -15.80
C PRO A 44 -0.05 -4.84 -14.79
N GLY A 45 -0.65 -5.34 -13.71
CA GLY A 45 -1.48 -4.54 -12.80
C GLY A 45 -0.75 -3.35 -12.16
N LEU A 46 0.44 -3.56 -11.59
CA LEU A 46 1.15 -2.48 -10.89
C LEU A 46 1.71 -1.43 -11.86
N GLY A 47 2.29 -1.87 -12.97
CA GLY A 47 2.84 -0.97 -14.00
C GLY A 47 1.75 -0.12 -14.65
N LEU A 48 0.55 -0.69 -14.83
CA LEU A 48 -0.60 0.04 -15.37
C LEU A 48 -1.09 1.13 -14.41
N VAL A 49 -1.20 0.83 -13.11
CA VAL A 49 -1.68 1.78 -12.09
C VAL A 49 -0.64 2.87 -11.82
N MET A 50 0.64 2.50 -11.78
CA MET A 50 1.70 3.40 -11.35
C MET A 50 2.38 4.15 -12.51
N GLY A 51 2.22 3.71 -13.76
CA GLY A 51 2.82 4.33 -14.93
C GLY A 51 4.27 3.90 -15.18
N GLU A 52 4.96 4.62 -16.07
CA GLU A 52 6.31 4.27 -16.53
C GLU A 52 7.35 4.25 -15.40
N ASP A 53 7.15 5.07 -14.38
CA ASP A 53 7.99 5.20 -13.19
C ASP A 53 7.56 4.30 -12.03
N ALA A 54 6.76 3.26 -12.29
CA ALA A 54 6.26 2.32 -11.28
C ALA A 54 7.33 1.77 -10.34
N ARG A 55 8.52 1.46 -10.87
CA ARG A 55 9.65 0.95 -10.07
C ARG A 55 10.11 1.99 -9.04
N THR A 56 10.27 3.24 -9.45
CA THR A 56 10.70 4.34 -8.59
C THR A 56 9.65 4.66 -7.55
N LYS A 57 8.38 4.76 -7.95
CA LYS A 57 7.24 4.96 -7.03
C LYS A 57 7.17 3.86 -5.98
N MET A 58 7.41 2.61 -6.38
CA MET A 58 7.41 1.48 -5.45
C MET A 58 8.56 1.55 -4.45
N ALA A 59 9.79 1.83 -4.91
CA ALA A 59 10.93 2.00 -4.02
C ALA A 59 10.68 3.11 -2.99
N ASN A 60 10.14 4.25 -3.43
CA ASN A 60 9.81 5.37 -2.55
C ASN A 60 8.73 5.01 -1.52
N LEU A 61 7.66 4.31 -1.95
CA LEU A 61 6.58 3.86 -1.08
C LEU A 61 7.12 2.96 0.04
N ILE A 62 7.96 1.99 -0.31
CA ILE A 62 8.57 1.07 0.67
C ILE A 62 9.45 1.82 1.64
N ALA A 63 10.36 2.68 1.14
CA ALA A 63 11.27 3.44 1.99
C ALA A 63 10.50 4.36 2.96
N ALA A 64 9.40 4.96 2.50
CA ALA A 64 8.55 5.79 3.34
C ALA A 64 7.78 4.99 4.40
N LEU A 65 7.34 3.76 4.09
CA LEU A 65 6.73 2.86 5.07
C LEU A 65 7.75 2.39 6.13
N GLU A 66 8.94 1.97 5.70
CA GLU A 66 10.02 1.51 6.58
C GLU A 66 10.58 2.65 7.43
N GLY A 67 10.67 3.86 6.87
CA GLY A 67 11.13 5.06 7.57
C GLY A 67 10.06 5.74 8.43
N GLY A 68 8.84 5.20 8.50
CA GLY A 68 7.74 5.76 9.29
C GLY A 68 7.17 7.10 8.77
N ILE A 69 7.55 7.52 7.56
CA ILE A 69 7.00 8.71 6.88
C ILE A 69 5.55 8.44 6.46
N LEU A 70 5.27 7.21 6.02
CA LEU A 70 3.92 6.73 5.72
C LEU A 70 3.46 5.73 6.79
N ALA A 71 2.29 6.00 7.37
CA ALA A 71 1.61 5.10 8.30
C ALA A 71 0.23 4.75 7.73
N PRO A 72 0.07 3.61 7.04
CA PRO A 72 -1.22 3.16 6.55
C PRO A 72 -2.16 2.86 7.71
N VAL A 73 -3.38 3.38 7.63
CA VAL A 73 -4.41 3.22 8.65
C VAL A 73 -5.72 2.83 7.99
N GLU A 74 -6.35 1.78 8.51
CA GLU A 74 -7.73 1.42 8.18
C GLU A 74 -8.68 2.13 9.16
N LEU A 75 -9.65 2.85 8.60
CA LEU A 75 -10.75 3.45 9.35
C LEU A 75 -12.03 2.69 9.06
N LEU A 76 -12.67 2.16 10.10
CA LEU A 76 -14.04 1.69 10.01
C LEU A 76 -14.96 2.84 10.43
N LEU A 77 -15.87 3.20 9.53
CA LEU A 77 -16.76 4.33 9.67
C LEU A 77 -18.21 3.85 9.72
N ARG A 78 -19.02 4.49 10.55
CA ARG A 78 -20.48 4.32 10.58
C ARG A 78 -21.13 5.66 10.31
N LEU A 79 -21.97 5.74 9.28
CA LEU A 79 -22.87 6.86 9.09
C LEU A 79 -23.92 6.82 10.21
N GLY A 80 -24.19 7.98 10.82
CA GLY A 80 -25.10 8.13 11.96
C GLY A 80 -26.33 7.23 11.91
#